data_AF-A0A8S3GNI3-F1
#
_entry.id   AF-A0A8S3GNI3-F1
#
_cell.length_a   1.000
_cell.length_b   1.000
_cell.length_c   1.000
_cell.angle_alpha   90.00
_cell.angle_beta   90.00
_cell.angle_gamma   90.00
#
_symmetry.space_group_name_H-M   'P 1'
#
loop_
_entity.id
_entity.type
_entity.pdbx_description
1 polymer ?
#
loop_
_entity_poly.entity_id
_entity_poly.type
_entity_poly.pdbx_seq_one_letter_code
_entity_poly.pdbx_strand_id
1 'polypeptide(L)'
;YEVYTNLLCYIQNTYHVPRHEIIPKDPELRRERTLKYYQWINFVLLLQALCFSLPRIIWQSFNDRIGISIGNLVDVSNECESYDEEDNRNKVIQYISDCLERYQEYVSIAHRPGVSLFERIYRRFRLFCHARTGASLACLYIFIRILYILNLILQILFLQYFLSYHDINYIEYGFNVFRKLLSDFSLPESRLFPRITLCDFQIRELGERHKYTVECILVINIFIEKMYFLLWLWFAILLIITIFHTIHIIHQIFFRHSRNVYLAQHLELIPASHLTRRKEFRYYRRYFPIDNLFTLWVISANSNSLIIAEIIDELFQRKLRNGSEV
;
A
#
# COMPACT_ATOMS: atom_id res chain seq x y z
N TYR A 1 -8.16 49.72 -11.46
CA TYR A 1 -8.03 48.51 -12.31
C TYR A 1 -7.15 47.43 -11.71
N GLU A 2 -6.12 47.74 -10.90
CA GLU A 2 -5.21 46.74 -10.31
C GLU A 2 -5.92 45.59 -9.57
N VAL A 3 -6.80 45.88 -8.61
CA VAL A 3 -7.54 44.84 -7.86
C VAL A 3 -8.39 43.95 -8.78
N TYR A 4 -9.05 44.56 -9.77
CA TYR A 4 -9.84 43.83 -10.76
C TYR A 4 -8.96 42.92 -11.63
N THR A 5 -7.84 43.43 -12.14
CA THR A 5 -6.87 42.66 -12.93
C THR A 5 -6.31 41.49 -12.13
N ASN A 6 -5.93 41.71 -10.86
CA ASN A 6 -5.41 40.66 -9.98
C ASN A 6 -6.45 39.55 -9.76
N LEU A 7 -7.70 39.90 -9.45
CA LEU A 7 -8.76 38.92 -9.25
C LEU A 7 -9.09 38.17 -10.55
N LEU A 8 -9.18 38.89 -11.67
CA LEU A 8 -9.48 38.30 -12.96
C LEU A 8 -8.40 37.31 -13.40
N CYS A 9 -7.13 37.69 -13.27
CA CYS A 9 -5.99 36.83 -13.60
C CYS A 9 -5.81 35.66 -12.63
N TYR A 10 -6.33 35.76 -11.40
CA TYR A 10 -6.39 34.64 -10.48
C TYR A 10 -7.47 33.61 -10.87
N ILE A 11 -8.61 34.08 -11.36
CA ILE A 11 -9.75 33.22 -11.76
C ILE A 11 -9.51 32.62 -13.16
N GLN A 12 -8.93 33.40 -14.07
CA GLN A 12 -8.64 32.96 -15.43
C GLN A 12 -7.35 32.13 -15.49
N ASN A 13 -7.29 31.19 -16.44
CA ASN A 13 -6.07 30.43 -16.68
C ASN A 13 -4.97 31.35 -17.20
N THR A 14 -3.80 31.29 -16.57
CA THR A 14 -2.58 31.96 -17.05
C THR A 14 -1.73 30.99 -17.85
N TYR A 15 -0.80 31.51 -18.65
CA TYR A 15 0.11 30.70 -19.46
C TYR A 15 1.57 31.11 -19.23
N HIS A 16 2.51 30.21 -19.47
CA HIS A 16 3.93 30.49 -19.28
C HIS A 16 4.67 30.61 -20.61
N VAL A 17 5.44 31.69 -20.75
CA VAL A 17 6.39 31.91 -21.85
C VAL A 17 7.73 32.30 -21.22
N PRO A 18 8.83 31.62 -21.56
CA PRO A 18 10.15 32.02 -21.10
C PRO A 18 10.46 33.48 -21.49
N ARG A 19 11.12 34.24 -20.60
CA ARG A 19 11.41 35.68 -20.83
C ARG A 19 12.22 36.01 -22.08
N HIS A 20 12.98 35.04 -22.61
CA HIS A 20 13.77 35.21 -23.83
C HIS A 20 12.96 34.95 -25.11
N GLU A 21 11.75 34.39 -24.99
CA GLU A 21 10.84 34.16 -26.11
C GLU A 21 9.87 35.33 -26.27
N ILE A 22 9.51 35.64 -27.52
CA ILE A 22 8.47 36.62 -27.82
C ILE A 22 7.11 36.00 -27.49
N ILE A 23 6.20 36.78 -26.89
CA ILE A 23 4.83 36.35 -26.63
C ILE A 23 4.16 35.97 -27.96
N PRO A 24 3.73 34.71 -28.14
CA PRO A 24 3.18 34.26 -29.41
C PRO A 24 1.90 35.04 -29.75
N LYS A 25 1.71 35.40 -31.02
CA LYS A 25 0.48 36.10 -31.47
C LYS A 25 -0.70 35.14 -31.66
N ASP A 26 -0.40 33.87 -31.92
CA ASP A 26 -1.39 32.82 -32.12
C ASP A 26 -2.09 32.46 -30.80
N PRO A 27 -3.43 32.59 -30.71
CA PRO A 27 -4.18 32.23 -29.51
C PRO A 27 -4.13 30.73 -29.18
N GLU A 28 -3.96 29.83 -30.15
CA GLU A 28 -3.92 28.39 -29.87
C GLU A 28 -2.63 28.00 -29.14
N LEU A 29 -1.49 28.51 -29.58
CA LEU A 29 -0.21 28.35 -28.86
C LEU A 29 -0.26 28.91 -27.43
N ARG A 30 -0.99 30.01 -27.19
CA ARG A 30 -1.20 30.52 -25.82
C ARG A 30 -2.05 29.57 -24.97
N ARG A 31 -3.10 28.98 -25.55
CA ARG A 31 -3.97 28.01 -24.86
C ARG A 31 -3.24 26.72 -24.51
N GLU A 32 -2.41 26.21 -25.41
CA GLU A 32 -1.58 25.03 -25.15
C GLU A 32 -0.62 25.28 -23.98
N ARG A 33 -0.12 26.52 -23.86
CA ARG A 33 0.79 26.94 -22.79
C ARG A 33 0.09 27.28 -21.45
N THR A 34 -1.22 27.02 -21.33
CA THR A 34 -1.96 27.35 -20.09
C THR A 34 -1.66 26.40 -18.95
N LEU A 35 -1.48 26.96 -17.75
CA LEU A 35 -1.34 26.22 -16.51
C LEU A 35 -2.74 25.99 -15.94
N LYS A 36 -3.15 24.72 -15.82
CA LYS A 36 -4.48 24.37 -15.28
C LYS A 36 -4.42 23.65 -13.93
N TYR A 37 -3.26 23.13 -13.55
CA TYR A 37 -3.14 22.25 -12.37
C TYR A 37 -3.47 22.96 -11.06
N TYR A 38 -3.16 24.25 -10.91
CA TYR A 38 -3.22 24.96 -9.63
C TYR A 38 -4.64 24.99 -9.02
N GLN A 39 -5.67 25.09 -9.85
CA GLN A 39 -7.07 25.08 -9.42
C GLN A 39 -7.49 23.72 -8.83
N TRP A 40 -6.82 22.65 -9.27
CA TRP A 40 -7.20 21.27 -8.97
C TRP A 40 -6.32 20.60 -7.91
N ILE A 41 -5.22 21.23 -7.48
CA ILE A 41 -4.24 20.64 -6.56
C ILE A 41 -4.91 20.05 -5.31
N ASN A 42 -5.76 20.81 -4.62
CA ASN A 42 -6.38 20.37 -3.38
C ASN A 42 -7.31 19.16 -3.60
N PHE A 43 -8.10 19.18 -4.67
CA PHE A 43 -9.00 18.08 -5.02
C PHE A 43 -8.23 16.83 -5.43
N VAL A 44 -7.15 17.02 -6.18
CA VAL A 44 -6.23 15.94 -6.54
C VAL A 44 -5.65 15.31 -5.28
N LEU A 45 -5.03 16.08 -4.38
CA LEU A 45 -4.44 15.54 -3.16
C LEU A 45 -5.46 14.77 -2.30
N LEU A 46 -6.69 15.29 -2.19
CA LEU A 46 -7.79 14.58 -1.52
C LEU A 46 -8.10 13.24 -2.20
N LEU A 47 -8.23 13.23 -3.53
CA LEU A 47 -8.46 12.00 -4.29
C LEU A 47 -7.32 11.00 -4.10
N GLN A 48 -6.07 11.46 -4.10
CA GLN A 48 -4.91 10.60 -3.85
C GLN A 48 -4.99 9.96 -2.45
N ALA A 49 -5.31 10.74 -1.42
CA ALA A 49 -5.48 10.23 -0.05
C ALA A 49 -6.61 9.18 0.06
N LEU A 50 -7.73 9.38 -0.64
CA LEU A 50 -8.81 8.41 -0.72
C LEU A 50 -8.35 7.11 -1.41
N CYS A 51 -7.63 7.22 -2.53
CA CYS A 51 -7.09 6.06 -3.24
C CYS A 51 -6.10 5.25 -2.39
N PHE A 52 -5.26 5.90 -1.57
CA PHE A 52 -4.39 5.21 -0.60
C PHE A 52 -5.15 4.45 0.50
N SER A 53 -6.39 4.82 0.77
CA SER A 53 -7.25 4.14 1.75
C SER A 53 -7.92 2.88 1.18
N LEU A 54 -8.02 2.76 -0.16
CA LEU A 54 -8.72 1.66 -0.82
C LEU A 54 -8.19 0.26 -0.46
N PRO A 55 -6.87 -0.03 -0.50
CA PRO A 55 -6.38 -1.37 -0.20
C PRO A 55 -6.71 -1.82 1.23
N ARG A 56 -6.76 -0.90 2.19
CA ARG A 56 -7.18 -1.17 3.58
C ARG A 56 -8.67 -1.53 3.66
N ILE A 57 -9.52 -0.75 2.99
CA ILE A 57 -10.98 -1.02 2.96
C ILE A 57 -11.25 -2.39 2.33
N ILE A 58 -10.53 -2.70 1.25
CA ILE A 58 -10.59 -4.00 0.58
C ILE A 58 -10.16 -5.11 1.55
N TRP A 59 -9.02 -4.97 2.23
CA TRP A 59 -8.56 -5.95 3.23
C TRP A 59 -9.59 -6.19 4.32
N GLN A 60 -10.12 -5.15 4.95
CA GLN A 60 -11.13 -5.28 6.02
C GLN A 60 -12.37 -6.01 5.52
N SER A 61 -12.87 -5.64 4.34
CA SER A 61 -14.06 -6.26 3.72
C SER A 61 -13.90 -7.76 3.46
N PHE A 62 -12.69 -8.21 3.12
CA PHE A 62 -12.40 -9.62 2.87
C PHE A 62 -12.02 -10.37 4.15
N ASN A 63 -11.22 -9.78 5.05
CA ASN A 63 -10.74 -10.39 6.29
C ASN A 63 -11.91 -10.89 7.15
N ASP A 64 -12.95 -10.07 7.31
CA ASP A 64 -14.14 -10.41 8.10
C ASP A 64 -14.90 -11.65 7.57
N ARG A 65 -14.70 -12.00 6.29
CA ARG A 65 -15.40 -13.09 5.60
C ARG A 65 -14.60 -14.38 5.48
N ILE A 66 -13.31 -14.37 5.84
CA ILE A 66 -12.41 -15.54 5.71
C ILE A 66 -12.72 -16.63 6.74
N GLY A 67 -13.48 -16.30 7.79
CA GLY A 67 -13.89 -17.24 8.84
C GLY A 67 -12.90 -17.37 10.00
N ILE A 68 -11.81 -16.60 9.98
CA ILE A 68 -10.85 -16.45 11.09
C ILE A 68 -10.56 -14.96 11.31
N SER A 69 -10.87 -14.44 12.51
CA SER A 69 -10.55 -13.06 12.86
C SER A 69 -9.12 -12.99 13.38
N ILE A 70 -8.18 -12.60 12.50
CA ILE A 70 -6.78 -12.44 12.87
C ILE A 70 -6.61 -11.38 13.96
N GLY A 71 -7.41 -10.29 13.92
CA GLY A 71 -7.38 -9.24 14.94
C GLY A 71 -7.65 -9.82 16.32
N ASN A 72 -8.76 -10.55 16.47
CA ASN A 72 -9.11 -11.17 17.75
C ASN A 72 -8.05 -12.16 18.23
N LEU A 73 -7.42 -12.92 17.32
CA LEU A 73 -6.37 -13.86 17.69
C LEU A 73 -5.11 -13.14 18.19
N VAL A 74 -4.74 -12.02 17.56
CA VAL A 74 -3.62 -11.18 18.01
C VAL A 74 -3.93 -10.57 19.37
N ASP A 75 -5.14 -10.04 19.57
CA ASP A 75 -5.55 -9.41 20.84
C ASP A 75 -5.52 -10.43 21.98
N VAL A 76 -6.10 -11.62 21.77
CA VAL A 76 -6.10 -12.72 22.75
C VAL A 76 -4.69 -13.24 23.02
N SER A 77 -3.82 -13.29 21.99
CA SER A 77 -2.42 -13.73 22.17
C SER A 77 -1.60 -12.71 22.97
N ASN A 78 -1.86 -11.42 22.79
CA ASN A 78 -1.19 -10.35 23.51
C ASN A 78 -1.66 -10.29 24.98
N GLU A 79 -2.97 -10.46 25.21
CA GLU A 79 -3.52 -10.56 26.57
C GLU A 79 -2.99 -11.79 27.33
N CYS A 80 -2.66 -12.87 26.61
CA CYS A 80 -2.07 -14.08 27.18
C CYS A 80 -0.78 -13.84 27.98
N GLU A 81 -0.01 -12.81 27.61
CA GLU A 81 1.22 -12.42 28.32
C GLU A 81 0.97 -11.93 29.74
N SER A 82 -0.25 -11.45 30.02
CA SER A 82 -0.62 -10.92 31.33
C SER A 82 -1.13 -11.97 32.32
N TYR A 83 -1.31 -13.22 31.89
CA TYR A 83 -1.82 -14.28 32.77
C TYR A 83 -0.68 -14.90 33.61
N ASP A 84 -0.77 -14.73 34.93
CA ASP A 84 0.12 -15.37 35.90
C ASP A 84 -0.16 -16.88 36.08
N GLU A 85 -1.41 -17.30 35.84
CA GLU A 85 -1.83 -18.71 35.96
C GLU A 85 -1.60 -19.49 34.67
N GLU A 86 -0.83 -20.58 34.77
CA GLU A 86 -0.53 -21.49 33.66
C GLU A 86 -1.80 -22.10 33.03
N ASP A 87 -2.82 -22.37 33.84
CA ASP A 87 -4.12 -22.87 33.37
C ASP A 87 -4.84 -21.89 32.43
N ASN A 88 -4.72 -20.58 32.67
CA ASN A 88 -5.36 -19.58 31.81
C ASN A 88 -4.60 -19.41 30.49
N ARG A 89 -3.26 -19.49 30.52
CA ARG A 89 -2.43 -19.54 29.31
C ARG A 89 -2.77 -20.74 28.44
N ASN A 90 -2.91 -21.92 29.06
CA ASN A 90 -3.28 -23.16 28.37
C ASN A 90 -4.65 -23.07 27.71
N LYS A 91 -5.65 -22.45 28.36
CA LYS A 91 -6.97 -22.20 27.74
C LYS A 91 -6.87 -21.33 26.50
N VAL A 92 -6.03 -20.29 26.51
CA VAL A 92 -5.81 -19.42 25.34
C VAL A 92 -5.14 -20.19 24.20
N ILE A 93 -4.10 -20.96 24.50
CA ILE A 93 -3.39 -21.78 23.51
C ILE A 93 -4.33 -22.81 22.88
N GLN A 94 -5.20 -23.44 23.70
CA GLN A 94 -6.24 -24.35 23.22
C GLN A 94 -7.26 -23.63 22.34
N TYR A 95 -7.74 -22.46 22.74
CA TYR A 95 -8.68 -21.65 21.96
C TYR A 95 -8.11 -21.27 20.59
N ILE A 96 -6.86 -20.79 20.53
CA ILE A 96 -6.20 -20.44 19.27
C ILE A 96 -6.02 -21.68 18.39
N SER A 97 -5.59 -22.80 18.98
CA SER A 97 -5.43 -24.08 18.27
C SER A 97 -6.76 -24.58 17.70
N ASP A 98 -7.86 -24.50 18.47
CA ASP A 98 -9.21 -24.85 18.02
C ASP A 98 -9.67 -23.96 16.87
N CYS A 99 -9.39 -22.66 16.93
CA CYS A 99 -9.72 -21.72 15.86
C CYS A 99 -8.96 -22.05 14.56
N LEU A 100 -7.68 -22.38 14.67
CA LEU A 100 -6.85 -22.75 13.53
C LEU A 100 -7.29 -24.08 12.89
N GLU A 101 -7.63 -25.10 13.69
CA GLU A 101 -8.16 -26.37 13.18
C GLU A 101 -9.53 -26.20 12.52
N ARG A 102 -10.46 -25.47 13.16
CA ARG A 102 -11.78 -25.14 12.59
C ARG A 102 -11.65 -24.37 11.28
N TYR A 103 -10.70 -23.45 11.19
CA TYR A 103 -10.44 -22.73 9.94
C TYR A 103 -9.96 -23.67 8.82
N GLN A 104 -9.07 -24.61 9.11
CA GLN A 104 -8.62 -25.59 8.11
C GLN A 104 -9.77 -26.46 7.60
N GLU A 105 -10.63 -26.92 8.52
CA GLU A 105 -11.83 -27.70 8.19
C GLU A 105 -12.82 -26.87 7.37
N TYR A 106 -13.07 -25.62 7.77
CA TYR A 106 -13.92 -24.70 7.02
C TYR A 106 -13.41 -24.49 5.59
N VAL A 107 -12.11 -24.26 5.41
CA VAL A 107 -11.50 -24.04 4.10
C VAL A 107 -11.61 -25.28 3.20
N SER A 108 -11.49 -26.49 3.75
CA SER A 108 -11.58 -27.73 2.96
C SER A 108 -13.03 -28.03 2.51
N ILE A 109 -14.03 -27.65 3.30
CA ILE A 109 -15.45 -27.98 3.06
C ILE A 109 -16.18 -26.88 2.27
N ALA A 110 -15.75 -25.61 2.32
CA ALA A 110 -16.51 -24.46 1.82
C ALA A 110 -16.73 -24.42 0.29
N HIS A 111 -17.74 -25.16 -0.19
CA HIS A 111 -18.27 -25.15 -1.56
C HIS A 111 -19.57 -24.33 -1.71
N ARG A 112 -20.07 -23.65 -0.66
CA ARG A 112 -21.37 -22.98 -0.72
C ARG A 112 -21.40 -21.82 -1.73
N PRO A 113 -22.45 -21.72 -2.59
CA PRO A 113 -22.58 -20.64 -3.56
C PRO A 113 -22.95 -19.31 -2.88
N GLY A 114 -22.17 -18.26 -3.19
CA GLY A 114 -22.47 -16.89 -2.76
C GLY A 114 -23.49 -16.21 -3.66
N VAL A 115 -24.33 -15.37 -3.07
CA VAL A 115 -25.47 -14.69 -3.71
C VAL A 115 -25.02 -13.37 -4.35
N SER A 116 -24.01 -12.71 -3.80
CA SER A 116 -23.52 -11.40 -4.26
C SER A 116 -22.38 -11.47 -5.30
N LEU A 117 -22.23 -10.45 -6.14
CA LEU A 117 -21.13 -10.34 -7.13
C LEU A 117 -19.76 -10.43 -6.45
N PHE A 118 -19.62 -9.77 -5.29
CA PHE A 118 -18.40 -9.76 -4.50
C PHE A 118 -18.04 -11.17 -3.98
N GLU A 119 -19.02 -11.93 -3.50
CA GLU A 119 -18.81 -13.33 -3.10
C GLU A 119 -18.42 -14.22 -4.28
N ARG A 120 -18.93 -13.94 -5.49
CA ARG A 120 -18.51 -14.67 -6.70
C ARG A 120 -17.05 -14.39 -7.05
N ILE A 121 -16.61 -13.13 -6.96
CA ILE A 121 -15.22 -12.71 -7.20
C ILE A 121 -14.31 -13.33 -6.14
N TYR A 122 -14.67 -13.20 -4.86
CA TYR A 122 -13.94 -13.81 -3.75
C TYR A 122 -13.80 -15.32 -3.94
N ARG A 123 -14.89 -16.02 -4.26
CA ARG A 123 -14.89 -17.46 -4.48
C ARG A 123 -13.96 -17.86 -5.62
N ARG A 124 -13.97 -17.13 -6.75
CA ARG A 124 -13.06 -17.40 -7.87
C ARG A 124 -11.60 -17.20 -7.45
N PHE A 125 -11.31 -16.10 -6.77
CA PHE A 125 -9.97 -15.83 -6.24
C PHE A 125 -9.53 -16.92 -5.24
N ARG A 126 -10.39 -17.26 -4.28
CA ARG A 126 -10.15 -18.30 -3.28
C ARG A 126 -9.93 -19.66 -3.92
N LEU A 127 -10.79 -20.09 -4.85
CA LEU A 127 -10.64 -21.37 -5.54
C LEU A 127 -9.34 -21.41 -6.34
N PHE A 128 -9.00 -20.33 -7.04
CA PHE A 128 -7.74 -20.23 -7.77
C PHE A 128 -6.52 -20.34 -6.85
N CYS A 129 -6.52 -19.60 -5.74
CA CYS A 129 -5.41 -19.60 -4.77
C CYS A 129 -5.31 -20.94 -4.01
N HIS A 130 -6.44 -21.46 -3.52
CA HIS A 130 -6.50 -22.73 -2.80
C HIS A 130 -6.13 -23.92 -3.70
N ALA A 131 -6.63 -23.98 -4.93
CA ALA A 131 -6.27 -25.05 -5.87
C ALA A 131 -4.77 -25.04 -6.24
N ARG A 132 -4.13 -23.87 -6.26
CA ARG A 132 -2.72 -23.73 -6.66
C ARG A 132 -1.73 -23.84 -5.49
N THR A 133 -2.11 -23.40 -4.29
CA THR A 133 -1.19 -23.24 -3.16
C THR A 133 -1.69 -23.85 -1.84
N GLY A 134 -2.98 -24.20 -1.73
CA GLY A 134 -3.60 -24.62 -0.48
C GLY A 134 -3.77 -23.49 0.55
N ALA A 135 -3.51 -22.23 0.17
CA ALA A 135 -3.47 -21.07 1.07
C ALA A 135 -4.40 -19.96 0.57
N SER A 136 -5.51 -19.70 1.25
CA SER A 136 -6.46 -18.66 0.83
C SER A 136 -6.21 -17.33 1.52
N LEU A 137 -5.89 -17.36 2.81
CA LEU A 137 -5.64 -16.18 3.62
C LEU A 137 -4.30 -15.53 3.25
N ALA A 138 -3.23 -16.33 3.16
CA ALA A 138 -1.91 -15.82 2.80
C ALA A 138 -1.91 -15.21 1.38
N CYS A 139 -2.62 -15.82 0.43
CA CYS A 139 -2.77 -15.28 -0.91
C CYS A 139 -3.55 -13.97 -0.94
N LEU A 140 -4.63 -13.83 -0.16
CA LEU A 140 -5.34 -12.56 -0.04
C LEU A 140 -4.43 -11.46 0.49
N TYR A 141 -3.65 -11.75 1.54
CA TYR A 141 -2.74 -10.77 2.12
C TYR A 141 -1.71 -10.28 1.08
N ILE A 142 -1.13 -11.20 0.30
CA ILE A 142 -0.19 -10.86 -0.77
C ILE A 142 -0.88 -10.07 -1.89
N PHE A 143 -2.12 -10.41 -2.23
CA PHE A 143 -2.92 -9.64 -3.18
C PHE A 143 -3.12 -8.19 -2.72
N ILE A 144 -3.45 -7.97 -1.44
CA ILE A 144 -3.54 -6.61 -0.88
C ILE A 144 -2.19 -5.87 -0.96
N ARG A 145 -1.07 -6.55 -0.68
CA ARG A 145 0.27 -5.96 -0.82
C ARG A 145 0.57 -5.56 -2.27
N ILE A 146 0.17 -6.36 -3.24
CA ILE A 146 0.26 -6.01 -4.67
C ILE A 146 -0.63 -4.80 -5.00
N LEU A 147 -1.84 -4.70 -4.44
CA LEU A 147 -2.69 -3.52 -4.62
C LEU A 147 -2.06 -2.24 -4.06
N TYR A 148 -1.32 -2.30 -2.94
CA TYR A 148 -0.55 -1.16 -2.44
C TYR A 148 0.54 -0.70 -3.43
N ILE A 149 1.29 -1.65 -4.01
CA ILE A 149 2.32 -1.36 -5.02
C ILE A 149 1.67 -0.78 -6.29
N LEU A 150 0.60 -1.39 -6.76
CA LEU A 150 -0.14 -0.92 -7.93
C LEU A 150 -0.69 0.49 -7.70
N ASN A 151 -1.28 0.75 -6.53
CA ASN A 151 -1.74 2.09 -6.20
C ASN A 151 -0.58 3.10 -6.22
N LEU A 152 0.56 2.80 -5.59
CA LEU A 152 1.75 3.68 -5.65
C LEU A 152 2.19 3.98 -7.09
N ILE A 153 2.27 2.98 -7.96
CA ILE A 153 2.62 3.15 -9.38
C ILE A 153 1.58 4.03 -10.08
N LEU A 154 0.28 3.75 -9.88
CA LEU A 154 -0.80 4.54 -10.46
C LEU A 154 -0.79 5.98 -9.97
N GLN A 155 -0.44 6.25 -8.70
CA GLN A 155 -0.31 7.61 -8.18
C GLN A 155 0.83 8.38 -8.84
N ILE A 156 1.98 7.73 -9.05
CA ILE A 156 3.11 8.33 -9.76
C ILE A 156 2.75 8.62 -11.22
N LEU A 157 2.11 7.66 -11.91
CA LEU A 157 1.64 7.84 -13.29
C LEU A 157 0.55 8.91 -13.41
N PHE A 158 -0.33 9.00 -12.41
CA PHE A 158 -1.36 10.03 -12.35
C PHE A 158 -0.73 11.41 -12.17
N LEU A 159 0.26 11.57 -11.28
CA LEU A 159 0.99 12.84 -11.13
C LEU A 159 1.79 13.20 -12.39
N GLN A 160 2.38 12.20 -13.04
CA GLN A 160 3.00 12.37 -14.35
C GLN A 160 1.99 12.97 -15.33
N TYR A 161 0.79 12.39 -15.48
CA TYR A 161 -0.23 12.92 -16.37
C TYR A 161 -0.74 14.31 -15.95
N PHE A 162 -0.99 14.52 -14.66
CA PHE A 162 -1.57 15.75 -14.13
C PHE A 162 -0.63 16.96 -14.22
N LEU A 163 0.67 16.76 -13.99
CA LEU A 163 1.68 17.81 -14.03
C LEU A 163 2.37 17.94 -15.39
N SER A 164 2.32 16.91 -16.26
CA SER A 164 3.05 16.95 -17.52
C SER A 164 2.59 18.13 -18.37
N TYR A 165 3.56 18.97 -18.69
CA TYR A 165 3.40 20.18 -19.46
C TYR A 165 4.60 20.27 -20.41
N HIS A 166 4.30 20.38 -21.71
CA HIS A 166 5.27 20.66 -22.78
C HIS A 166 6.56 19.82 -22.68
N ASP A 167 6.42 18.50 -22.87
CA ASP A 167 7.50 17.51 -23.01
C ASP A 167 8.34 17.20 -21.77
N ILE A 168 7.99 17.75 -20.60
CA ILE A 168 8.70 17.47 -19.35
C ILE A 168 8.00 16.36 -18.56
N ASN A 169 8.78 15.33 -18.20
CA ASN A 169 8.32 14.24 -17.35
C ASN A 169 8.48 14.60 -15.87
N TYR A 170 7.42 14.40 -15.08
CA TYR A 170 7.44 14.57 -13.64
C TYR A 170 8.47 13.65 -12.96
N ILE A 171 8.58 12.41 -13.44
CA ILE A 171 9.55 11.44 -12.91
C ILE A 171 10.98 11.93 -13.14
N GLU A 172 11.27 12.38 -14.36
CA GLU A 172 12.58 12.90 -14.74
C GLU A 172 12.92 14.19 -13.98
N TYR A 173 11.93 15.08 -13.80
CA TYR A 173 12.05 16.27 -12.96
C TYR A 173 12.51 15.89 -11.54
N GLY A 174 11.85 14.92 -10.90
CA GLY A 174 12.20 14.46 -9.56
C GLY A 174 13.63 13.93 -9.46
N PHE A 175 14.05 13.08 -10.41
CA PHE A 175 15.43 12.56 -10.46
C PHE A 175 16.46 13.68 -10.68
N ASN A 176 16.20 14.60 -11.59
CA ASN A 176 17.11 15.71 -11.91
C ASN A 176 17.30 16.65 -10.71
N VAL A 177 16.21 16.98 -10.01
CA VAL A 177 16.28 17.80 -8.79
C VAL A 177 17.02 17.06 -7.69
N PHE A 178 16.72 15.78 -7.46
CA PHE A 178 17.38 14.97 -6.44
C PHE A 178 18.90 14.88 -6.68
N ARG A 179 19.31 14.61 -7.93
CA ARG A 179 20.72 14.55 -8.32
C ARG A 179 21.45 15.88 -8.11
N LYS A 180 20.83 17.00 -8.49
CA LYS A 180 21.42 18.33 -8.31
C LYS A 180 21.53 18.74 -6.84
N LEU A 181 20.53 18.37 -6.04
CA LEU A 181 20.54 18.61 -4.60
C LEU A 181 21.72 17.89 -3.93
N LEU A 182 22.02 16.65 -4.37
CA LEU A 182 23.18 15.88 -3.88
C LEU A 182 24.54 16.48 -4.29
N SER A 183 24.63 17.14 -5.45
CA SER A 183 25.92 17.62 -5.97
C SER A 183 26.27 19.05 -5.56
N ASP A 184 25.31 19.98 -5.64
CA ASP A 184 25.59 21.43 -5.60
C ASP A 184 24.62 22.18 -4.66
N PHE A 185 23.70 21.47 -3.98
CA PHE A 185 22.64 22.03 -3.12
C PHE A 185 21.80 23.16 -3.76
N SER A 186 21.95 23.41 -5.07
CA SER A 186 21.25 24.43 -5.84
C SER A 186 20.03 23.82 -6.53
N LEU A 187 18.86 24.39 -6.27
CA LEU A 187 17.61 23.97 -6.90
C LEU A 187 17.51 24.58 -8.30
N PRO A 188 17.44 23.78 -9.38
CA PRO A 188 17.33 24.31 -10.73
C PRO A 188 15.99 25.06 -10.90
N GLU A 189 15.98 26.13 -11.68
CA GLU A 189 14.73 26.74 -12.12
C GLU A 189 13.91 25.72 -12.92
N SER A 190 12.75 25.36 -12.38
CA SER A 190 11.87 24.38 -13.02
C SER A 190 10.96 25.06 -14.03
N ARG A 191 10.99 24.56 -15.27
CA ARG A 191 10.02 24.93 -16.30
C ARG A 191 8.62 24.34 -16.05
N LEU A 192 8.52 23.33 -15.18
CA LEU A 192 7.25 22.70 -14.78
C LEU A 192 6.44 23.60 -13.83
N PHE A 193 7.14 24.36 -12.99
CA PHE A 193 6.57 25.24 -11.97
C PHE A 193 7.04 26.69 -12.17
N PRO A 194 6.54 27.39 -13.21
CA PRO A 194 6.93 28.76 -13.49
C PRO A 194 6.43 29.73 -12.41
N ARG A 195 7.28 30.68 -12.01
CA ARG A 195 6.97 31.70 -10.98
C ARG A 195 6.37 32.97 -11.57
N ILE A 196 6.49 33.14 -12.88
CA ILE A 196 5.98 34.28 -13.64
C ILE A 196 5.12 33.71 -14.75
N THR A 197 3.92 34.25 -14.93
CA THR A 197 2.95 33.82 -15.94
C THR A 197 2.37 35.03 -16.65
N LEU A 198 1.76 34.82 -17.80
CA LEU A 198 1.08 35.84 -18.59
C LEU A 198 -0.42 35.62 -18.47
N CYS A 199 -1.14 36.73 -18.30
CA CYS A 199 -2.58 36.77 -18.23
C CYS A 199 -3.11 37.67 -19.35
N ASP A 200 -3.98 37.11 -20.19
CA ASP A 200 -4.69 37.83 -21.23
C ASP A 200 -6.09 38.19 -20.75
N PHE A 201 -6.40 39.48 -20.70
CA PHE A 201 -7.75 39.96 -20.38
C PHE A 201 -8.21 41.06 -21.33
N GLN A 202 -9.53 41.27 -21.36
CA GLN A 202 -10.16 42.29 -22.18
C GLN A 202 -10.98 43.25 -21.31
N ILE A 203 -10.76 44.55 -21.49
CA ILE A 203 -11.60 45.60 -20.92
C ILE A 203 -12.55 46.06 -22.01
N ARG A 204 -13.83 46.20 -21.66
CA ARG A 204 -14.89 46.68 -22.55
C ARG A 204 -15.19 48.12 -22.20
N GLU A 205 -14.93 49.02 -23.13
CA GLU A 205 -15.35 50.42 -23.07
C GLU A 205 -16.44 50.65 -24.12
N LEU A 206 -17.17 51.77 -24.05
CA LEU A 206 -18.26 52.06 -24.99
C LEU A 206 -17.73 52.09 -26.44
N GLY A 207 -18.12 51.09 -27.24
CA GLY A 207 -17.76 50.99 -28.66
C GLY A 207 -16.41 50.29 -28.96
N GLU A 208 -15.59 49.98 -27.96
CA GLU A 208 -14.24 49.40 -28.18
C GLU A 208 -13.88 48.29 -27.19
N ARG A 209 -13.04 47.35 -27.63
CA ARG A 209 -12.53 46.23 -26.82
C ARG A 209 -11.01 46.26 -26.80
N HIS A 210 -10.43 46.63 -25.67
CA HIS A 210 -8.99 46.65 -25.48
C HIS A 210 -8.51 45.34 -24.85
N LYS A 211 -7.58 44.67 -25.53
CA LYS A 211 -6.91 43.46 -25.03
C LYS A 211 -5.59 43.85 -24.36
N TYR A 212 -5.39 43.36 -23.15
CA TYR A 212 -4.16 43.54 -22.39
C TYR A 212 -3.55 42.19 -22.06
N THR A 213 -2.23 42.12 -22.14
CA THR A 213 -1.43 40.99 -21.64
C THR A 213 -0.55 41.54 -20.53
N VAL A 214 -0.64 40.98 -19.33
CA VAL A 214 0.15 41.41 -18.17
C VAL A 214 0.95 40.26 -17.60
N GLU A 215 2.10 40.57 -17.01
CA GLU A 215 2.88 39.61 -16.22
C GLU A 215 2.31 39.48 -14.81
N CYS A 216 2.12 38.24 -14.36
CA CYS A 216 1.62 37.91 -13.04
C CYS A 216 2.66 37.07 -12.28
N ILE A 217 2.97 37.49 -11.06
CA ILE A 217 3.84 36.74 -10.15
C ILE A 217 3.00 35.68 -9.43
N LEU A 218 3.33 34.41 -9.64
CA LEU A 218 2.63 33.28 -9.06
C LEU A 218 3.40 32.73 -7.85
N VAL A 219 3.31 33.44 -6.72
CA VAL A 219 4.04 33.10 -5.48
C VAL A 219 3.69 31.70 -5.00
N ILE A 220 2.41 31.28 -5.11
CA ILE A 220 1.97 29.94 -4.66
C ILE A 220 2.75 28.81 -5.32
N ASN A 221 3.26 29.01 -6.54
CA ASN A 221 3.93 27.96 -7.28
C ASN A 221 5.29 27.57 -6.68
N ILE A 222 5.93 28.47 -5.91
CA ILE A 222 7.17 28.12 -5.20
C ILE A 222 6.91 27.03 -4.15
N PHE A 223 5.77 27.09 -3.46
CA PHE A 223 5.39 26.11 -2.45
C PHE A 223 4.95 24.80 -3.10
N ILE A 224 4.18 24.89 -4.19
CA ILE A 224 3.73 23.75 -4.97
C ILE A 224 4.92 22.95 -5.52
N GLU A 225 5.93 23.64 -6.06
CA GLU A 225 7.18 23.04 -6.53
C GLU A 225 7.83 22.16 -5.44
N LYS A 226 7.95 22.68 -4.20
CA LYS A 226 8.57 21.94 -3.09
C LYS A 226 7.70 20.80 -2.58
N MET A 227 6.39 21.03 -2.48
CA MET A 227 5.44 19.99 -2.08
C MET A 227 5.47 18.80 -3.04
N TYR A 228 5.42 19.03 -4.35
CA TYR A 228 5.45 17.95 -5.33
C TYR A 228 6.81 17.26 -5.40
N PHE A 229 7.93 17.98 -5.23
CA PHE A 229 9.22 17.32 -5.08
C PHE A 229 9.26 16.39 -3.84
N LEU A 230 8.74 16.84 -2.69
CA LEU A 230 8.65 16.02 -1.48
C LEU A 230 7.72 14.81 -1.69
N LEU A 231 6.59 14.98 -2.38
CA LEU A 231 5.69 13.88 -2.73
C LEU A 231 6.36 12.86 -3.65
N TRP A 232 7.12 13.31 -4.65
CA TRP A 232 7.89 12.44 -5.53
C TRP A 232 8.89 11.58 -4.73
N LEU A 233 9.68 12.22 -3.86
CA LEU A 233 10.66 11.53 -3.02
C LEU A 233 9.98 10.52 -2.09
N TRP A 234 8.88 10.94 -1.46
CA TRP A 234 8.11 10.09 -0.55
C TRP A 234 7.54 8.86 -1.25
N PHE A 235 6.92 9.02 -2.42
CA PHE A 235 6.38 7.91 -3.20
C PHE A 235 7.48 6.97 -3.71
N ALA A 236 8.64 7.50 -4.12
CA ALA A 236 9.78 6.68 -4.51
C ALA A 236 10.29 5.81 -3.35
N ILE A 237 10.47 6.40 -2.16
CA ILE A 237 10.89 5.68 -0.95
C ILE A 237 9.85 4.61 -0.57
N LEU A 238 8.57 4.98 -0.51
CA LEU A 238 7.49 4.04 -0.18
C LEU A 238 7.40 2.90 -1.17
N LEU A 239 7.60 3.15 -2.47
CA LEU A 239 7.59 2.11 -3.50
C LEU A 239 8.70 1.09 -3.26
N ILE A 240 9.93 1.55 -3.00
CA ILE A 240 11.09 0.68 -2.74
C ILE A 240 10.85 -0.16 -1.48
N ILE A 241 10.46 0.47 -0.38
CA ILE A 241 10.21 -0.22 0.91
C ILE A 241 9.10 -1.26 0.73
N THR A 242 7.99 -0.88 0.08
CA THR A 242 6.83 -1.77 -0.09
C THR A 242 7.16 -2.96 -1.00
N ILE A 243 7.94 -2.75 -2.07
CA ILE A 243 8.41 -3.84 -2.94
C ILE A 243 9.30 -4.80 -2.17
N PHE A 244 10.34 -4.29 -1.49
CA PHE A 244 11.26 -5.14 -0.74
C PHE A 244 10.54 -5.93 0.35
N HIS A 245 9.69 -5.27 1.11
CA HIS A 245 8.87 -5.91 2.14
C HIS A 245 7.95 -6.98 1.54
N THR A 246 7.29 -6.71 0.42
CA THR A 246 6.41 -7.68 -0.24
C THR A 246 7.19 -8.90 -0.75
N ILE A 247 8.38 -8.70 -1.34
CA ILE A 247 9.27 -9.78 -1.78
C ILE A 247 9.70 -10.64 -0.59
N HIS A 248 10.10 -10.01 0.51
CA HIS A 248 10.51 -10.70 1.73
C HIS A 248 9.38 -11.60 2.27
N ILE A 249 8.14 -11.09 2.32
CA ILE A 249 6.97 -11.86 2.75
C ILE A 249 6.67 -13.03 1.82
N ILE A 250 6.69 -12.79 0.50
CA ILE A 250 6.49 -13.84 -0.51
C ILE A 250 7.52 -14.95 -0.31
N HIS A 251 8.78 -14.58 -0.08
CA HIS A 251 9.85 -15.54 0.19
C HIS A 251 9.59 -16.34 1.47
N GLN A 252 9.25 -15.68 2.58
CA GLN A 252 8.97 -16.36 3.85
C GLN A 252 7.77 -17.34 3.76
N ILE A 253 6.69 -16.94 3.10
CA ILE A 253 5.45 -17.75 3.01
C ILE A 253 5.61 -18.90 2.03
N PHE A 254 6.09 -18.65 0.82
CA PHE A 254 6.08 -19.68 -0.24
C PHE A 254 7.32 -20.55 -0.25
N PHE A 255 8.47 -20.08 0.23
CA PHE A 255 9.70 -20.84 0.19
C PHE A 255 9.78 -21.87 1.32
N ARG A 256 9.85 -23.16 0.95
CA ARG A 256 9.81 -24.28 1.91
C ARG A 256 10.94 -24.22 2.94
N HIS A 257 12.12 -23.78 2.53
CA HIS A 257 13.27 -23.70 3.42
C HIS A 257 13.03 -22.69 4.55
N SER A 258 12.59 -21.47 4.22
CA SER A 258 12.28 -20.43 5.21
C SER A 258 11.21 -20.87 6.20
N ARG A 259 10.13 -21.51 5.72
CA ARG A 259 9.10 -22.09 6.61
C ARG A 259 9.66 -23.12 7.58
N ASN A 260 10.52 -24.01 7.09
CA ASN A 260 11.11 -25.06 7.90
C ASN A 260 12.10 -24.50 8.93
N VAL A 261 12.85 -23.45 8.57
CA VAL A 261 13.76 -22.75 9.49
C VAL A 261 12.95 -22.07 10.59
N TYR A 262 11.90 -21.33 10.23
CA TYR A 262 11.01 -20.67 11.19
C TYR A 262 10.40 -21.67 12.19
N LEU A 263 9.77 -22.75 11.70
CA LEU A 263 9.21 -23.79 12.56
C LEU A 263 10.27 -24.51 13.41
N ALA A 264 11.49 -24.67 12.91
CA ALA A 264 12.58 -25.30 13.66
C ALA A 264 13.10 -24.39 14.78
N GLN A 265 13.25 -23.09 14.52
CA GLN A 265 13.70 -22.09 15.51
C GLN A 265 12.74 -22.00 16.70
N HIS A 266 11.42 -21.97 16.44
CA HIS A 266 10.44 -21.95 17.54
C HIS A 266 10.40 -23.25 18.33
N LEU A 267 10.74 -24.40 17.73
CA LEU A 267 10.79 -25.67 18.43
C LEU A 267 12.00 -25.80 19.37
N GLU A 268 13.12 -25.14 19.05
CA GLU A 268 14.32 -25.14 19.91
C GLU A 268 14.08 -24.45 21.27
N LEU A 269 13.01 -23.66 21.38
CA LEU A 269 12.58 -23.02 22.62
C LEU A 269 11.89 -24.00 23.59
N ILE A 270 11.50 -25.20 23.13
CA ILE A 270 10.74 -26.19 23.91
C ILE A 270 11.71 -27.24 24.50
N PRO A 271 11.56 -27.63 25.77
CA PRO A 271 12.49 -28.55 26.45
C PRO A 271 12.66 -29.92 25.76
N ALA A 272 13.85 -30.50 25.98
CA ALA A 272 14.41 -31.66 25.26
C ALA A 272 13.65 -33.01 25.40
N SER A 273 12.59 -33.08 26.22
CA SER A 273 11.76 -34.29 26.39
C SER A 273 11.09 -34.78 25.09
N HIS A 274 10.99 -33.93 24.05
CA HIS A 274 10.37 -34.24 22.77
C HIS A 274 11.33 -34.83 21.70
N LEU A 275 12.58 -35.17 22.07
CA LEU A 275 13.61 -35.71 21.15
C LEU A 275 13.16 -36.96 20.36
N THR A 276 12.37 -37.85 20.97
CA THR A 276 11.84 -39.08 20.37
C THR A 276 10.89 -38.80 19.20
N ARG A 277 10.18 -37.66 19.23
CA ARG A 277 9.19 -37.26 18.23
C ARG A 277 9.75 -36.36 17.13
N ARG A 278 11.06 -36.09 17.12
CA ARG A 278 11.72 -35.26 16.08
C ARG A 278 11.53 -35.78 14.65
N LYS A 279 11.35 -37.09 14.46
CA LYS A 279 11.07 -37.68 13.12
C LYS A 279 9.64 -37.38 12.66
N GLU A 280 8.66 -37.60 13.53
CA GLU A 280 7.24 -37.29 13.29
C GLU A 280 7.03 -35.80 13.06
N PHE A 281 7.70 -34.95 13.85
CA PHE A 281 7.64 -33.51 13.64
C PHE A 281 8.30 -33.07 12.33
N ARG A 282 9.39 -33.74 11.91
CA ARG A 282 10.03 -33.49 10.60
C ARG A 282 9.09 -33.80 9.43
N TYR A 283 8.19 -34.77 9.62
CA TYR A 283 7.11 -35.05 8.69
C TYR A 283 6.01 -33.99 8.80
N TYR A 284 5.54 -33.67 10.00
CA TYR A 284 4.51 -32.68 10.27
C TYR A 284 4.83 -31.30 9.66
N ARG A 285 6.05 -30.78 9.87
CA ARG A 285 6.49 -29.49 9.30
C ARG A 285 6.41 -29.43 7.77
N ARG A 286 6.50 -30.58 7.08
CA ARG A 286 6.45 -30.65 5.61
C ARG A 286 5.03 -30.41 5.07
N TYR A 287 4.02 -30.74 5.87
CA TYR A 287 2.60 -30.64 5.54
C TYR A 287 1.87 -29.57 6.37
N PHE A 288 2.61 -28.78 7.16
CA PHE A 288 2.02 -27.73 7.96
C PHE A 288 1.30 -26.71 7.07
N PRO A 289 0.00 -26.42 7.30
CA PRO A 289 -0.77 -25.55 6.42
C PRO A 289 -0.22 -24.13 6.38
N ILE A 290 -0.14 -23.56 5.17
CA ILE A 290 0.48 -22.26 4.92
C ILE A 290 -0.31 -21.13 5.59
N ASP A 291 -1.64 -21.20 5.58
CA ASP A 291 -2.49 -20.19 6.23
C ASP A 291 -2.31 -20.18 7.75
N ASN A 292 -2.12 -21.35 8.38
CA ASN A 292 -1.77 -21.42 9.80
C ASN A 292 -0.40 -20.81 10.05
N LEU A 293 0.58 -21.13 9.21
CA LEU A 293 1.92 -20.55 9.35
C LEU A 293 1.88 -19.03 9.23
N PHE A 294 1.13 -18.52 8.26
CA PHE A 294 0.92 -17.08 8.10
C PHE A 294 0.25 -16.47 9.34
N THR A 295 -0.77 -17.13 9.89
CA THR A 295 -1.46 -16.66 11.10
C THR A 295 -0.52 -16.62 12.31
N LEU A 296 0.25 -17.68 12.52
CA LEU A 296 1.28 -17.74 13.57
C LEU A 296 2.34 -16.67 13.37
N TRP A 297 2.74 -16.40 12.13
CA TRP A 297 3.70 -15.35 11.83
C TRP A 297 3.16 -13.94 12.12
N VAL A 298 1.88 -13.69 11.85
CA VAL A 298 1.22 -12.42 12.23
C VAL A 298 1.11 -12.28 13.74
N ILE A 299 0.76 -13.36 14.46
CA ILE A 299 0.78 -13.40 15.93
C ILE A 299 2.19 -13.10 16.44
N SER A 300 3.22 -13.73 15.85
CA SER A 300 4.64 -13.50 16.18
C SER A 300 5.14 -12.09 16.07
N ALA A 301 4.56 -11.31 15.16
CA ALA A 301 4.94 -9.92 15.00
C ALA A 301 4.37 -9.01 16.10
N ASN A 302 3.37 -9.50 16.85
CA ASN A 302 2.62 -8.72 17.84
C ASN A 302 2.68 -9.31 19.26
N SER A 303 3.14 -10.55 19.45
CA SER A 303 3.23 -11.26 20.73
C SER A 303 4.58 -11.98 20.90
N ASN A 304 4.81 -12.52 22.10
CA ASN A 304 6.02 -13.27 22.43
C ASN A 304 6.19 -14.56 21.61
N SER A 305 7.41 -14.78 21.09
CA SER A 305 7.84 -15.97 20.36
C SER A 305 7.68 -17.29 21.14
N LEU A 306 7.62 -17.25 22.48
CA LEU A 306 7.41 -18.44 23.33
C LEU A 306 5.99 -18.98 23.21
N ILE A 307 4.98 -18.11 23.19
CA ILE A 307 3.56 -18.49 23.06
C ILE A 307 3.35 -19.26 21.74
N ILE A 308 4.07 -18.88 20.69
CA ILE A 308 3.98 -19.52 19.38
C ILE A 308 4.59 -20.90 19.40
N ALA A 309 5.70 -21.08 20.12
CA ALA A 309 6.29 -22.40 20.31
C ALA A 309 5.29 -23.33 21.00
N GLU A 310 4.63 -22.87 22.06
CA GLU A 310 3.59 -23.62 22.78
C GLU A 310 2.38 -23.96 21.87
N ILE A 311 1.90 -23.01 21.06
CA ILE A 311 0.82 -23.27 20.08
C ILE A 311 1.26 -24.30 19.03
N ILE A 312 2.50 -24.23 18.54
CA ILE A 312 3.03 -25.19 17.57
C ILE A 312 3.11 -26.59 18.19
N ASP A 313 3.54 -26.71 19.44
CA ASP A 313 3.56 -28.01 20.13
C ASP A 313 2.14 -28.54 20.35
N GLU A 314 1.20 -27.73 20.84
CA GLU A 314 -0.19 -28.15 21.05
C GLU A 314 -0.84 -28.66 19.74
N LEU A 315 -0.65 -27.94 18.63
CA LEU A 315 -1.12 -28.37 17.31
C LEU A 315 -0.47 -29.69 16.86
N PHE A 316 0.80 -29.91 17.20
CA PHE A 316 1.49 -31.15 16.91
C PHE A 316 0.98 -32.31 17.78
N GLN A 317 0.79 -32.09 19.08
CA GLN A 317 0.23 -33.08 20.02
C GLN A 317 -1.16 -33.55 19.60
N ARG A 318 -2.03 -32.61 19.21
CA ARG A 318 -3.37 -32.91 18.69
C ARG A 318 -3.32 -33.76 17.42
N LYS A 319 -2.39 -33.45 16.52
CA LYS A 319 -2.22 -34.24 15.29
C LYS A 319 -1.78 -35.67 15.59
N LEU A 320 -0.91 -35.87 16.58
CA LEU A 320 -0.50 -37.21 17.03
C LEU A 320 -1.66 -37.98 17.67
N ARG A 321 -2.47 -37.33 18.51
CA ARG A 321 -3.67 -37.94 19.13
C ARG A 321 -4.67 -38.40 18.06
N ASN A 322 -4.96 -37.54 17.09
CA ASN A 322 -5.92 -37.88 16.02
C ASN A 322 -5.35 -38.91 15.02
N GLY A 323 -4.02 -39.01 14.90
CA GLY A 323 -3.35 -39.99 14.04
C GLY A 323 -3.15 -41.36 14.67
N SER A 324 -3.41 -41.52 15.97
CA SER A 324 -3.36 -42.80 16.69
C SER A 324 -4.72 -43.51 16.78
N GLU A 325 -5.78 -42.91 16.22
CA GLU A 325 -7.13 -43.48 16.13
C GLU A 325 -7.46 -44.10 14.75
N VAL A 326 -6.47 -44.30 13.87
CA VAL A 326 -6.64 -44.93 12.53
C VAL A 326 -5.87 -46.23 12.42
#